data_AF-A0A2V7X9W3-F1
#
_entry.id   AF-A0A2V7X9W3-F1
#
_cell.length_a   1.000
_cell.length_b   1.000
_cell.length_c   1.000
_cell.angle_alpha   90.00
_cell.angle_beta   90.00
_cell.angle_gamma   90.00
#
_symmetry.space_group_name_H-M   'P 1'
#
loop_
_entity.id
_entity.type
_entity.pdbx_description
1 polymer ?
#
loop_
_entity_poly.entity_id
_entity_poly.type
_entity_poly.pdbx_seq_one_letter_code
_entity_poly.pdbx_strand_id
1 'polypeptide(L)'
;MPKRSLRPGNGDSKKMEQLNRALEQMMARNDGRVGKPGAEVEPLVRIAAELRNLPNAKFKARLKSELGGRKRMAFRDPVKAIEFYKEALGAKEVFRFQVGDSVPHAELRIGESSINITGEWPEGGRFSAETLGQSPIWMSVQVPDVDAFAEHAVAAGMKLVRAPQNQFYGHRDAILQDPFGYTWGAFTVTEQMSVDEMHRRMKGLHEGPEGGKMPGKGVPHIRPGFRMVTPYLVAENGMALLDFAIAGLGAKELGRFVMPTGVHGEVQIGDSIVMIGGGIPGKEFPGSLQPSALHVYVEDADAAIRKAVAAGATLVDEPVDQDYGERSGAVEDPAGNLWYIATSKGASYMPKGLHNVNPYLHPQRAEPLISFLKRAFGAQEIMKYVSPDGVVNHAEIRVGDSVVEMGEAHGKYETMPAMFYVYVPNVEAVYQQALAAGAKSFQEPTDQPYGDRNAAVQDNFGNKWYIATHIRDMQQ
;
A
#
# COMPACT_ATOMS: atom_id res chain seq x y z
N MET A 1 55.09 -10.38 -11.00
CA MET A 1 53.94 -11.17 -11.51
C MET A 1 53.31 -10.40 -12.67
N PRO A 2 53.11 -11.00 -13.87
CA PRO A 2 52.58 -10.26 -15.01
C PRO A 2 51.04 -10.21 -15.00
N LYS A 3 50.50 -9.04 -15.37
CA LYS A 3 49.07 -8.71 -15.49
C LYS A 3 48.39 -9.52 -16.61
N ARG A 4 47.25 -10.14 -16.32
CA ARG A 4 46.39 -10.84 -17.29
C ARG A 4 45.44 -9.84 -17.95
N SER A 5 45.47 -9.71 -19.28
CA SER A 5 44.62 -8.77 -20.02
C SER A 5 43.18 -9.30 -20.17
N LEU A 6 42.20 -8.44 -19.89
CA LEU A 6 40.80 -8.62 -20.29
C LEU A 6 40.65 -8.24 -21.78
N ARG A 7 40.80 -9.22 -22.68
CA ARG A 7 40.21 -9.15 -24.03
C ARG A 7 39.23 -10.32 -24.17
N PRO A 8 37.99 -10.10 -24.64
CA PRO A 8 37.08 -11.20 -24.93
C PRO A 8 37.74 -12.14 -25.94
N GLY A 9 37.71 -13.44 -25.65
CA GLY A 9 38.32 -14.44 -26.52
C GLY A 9 37.70 -14.37 -27.91
N ASN A 10 38.51 -14.59 -28.94
CA ASN A 10 38.13 -14.56 -30.37
C ASN A 10 36.89 -15.43 -30.71
N GLY A 11 36.50 -16.36 -29.82
CA GLY A 11 35.28 -17.17 -29.94
C GLY A 11 33.97 -16.46 -29.61
N ASP A 12 33.94 -15.54 -28.63
CA ASP A 12 32.69 -14.88 -28.22
C ASP A 12 32.28 -13.79 -29.21
N SER A 13 33.24 -13.07 -29.78
CA SER A 13 33.01 -12.13 -30.88
C SER A 13 32.39 -12.83 -32.10
N LYS A 14 32.85 -14.05 -32.40
CA LYS A 14 32.35 -14.84 -33.53
C LYS A 14 30.91 -15.33 -33.31
N LYS A 15 30.54 -15.66 -32.07
CA LYS A 15 29.17 -16.02 -31.67
C LYS A 15 28.21 -14.84 -31.79
N MET A 16 28.61 -13.66 -31.33
CA MET A 16 27.81 -12.44 -31.44
C MET A 16 27.54 -12.06 -32.90
N GLU A 17 28.56 -12.12 -33.76
CA GLU A 17 28.37 -11.88 -35.20
C GLU A 17 27.46 -12.93 -35.86
N GLN A 18 27.49 -14.18 -35.40
CA GLN A 18 26.63 -15.24 -35.92
C GLN A 18 25.16 -15.01 -35.52
N LEU A 19 24.92 -14.60 -34.26
CA LEU A 19 23.60 -14.22 -33.77
C LEU A 19 23.06 -13.00 -34.51
N ASN A 20 23.85 -11.93 -34.65
CA ASN A 20 23.42 -10.70 -35.33
C ASN A 20 23.03 -10.96 -36.80
N ARG A 21 23.85 -11.73 -37.53
CA ARG A 21 23.52 -12.13 -38.91
C ARG A 21 22.22 -12.93 -39.00
N ALA A 22 21.96 -13.83 -38.05
CA ALA A 22 20.71 -14.60 -38.02
C ALA A 22 19.49 -13.72 -37.70
N LEU A 23 19.64 -12.74 -36.81
CA LEU A 23 18.58 -11.79 -36.45
C LEU A 23 18.26 -10.82 -37.60
N GLU A 24 19.28 -10.30 -38.29
CA GLU A 24 19.11 -9.43 -39.47
C GLU A 24 18.40 -10.17 -40.61
N GLN A 25 18.82 -11.41 -40.89
CA GLN A 25 18.15 -12.26 -41.88
C GLN A 25 16.70 -12.57 -41.51
N MET A 26 16.43 -12.79 -40.21
CA MET A 26 15.09 -12.99 -39.71
C MET A 26 14.24 -11.73 -39.91
N MET A 27 14.74 -10.55 -39.56
CA MET A 27 14.03 -9.28 -39.74
C MET A 27 13.75 -8.94 -41.21
N ALA A 28 14.66 -9.28 -42.12
CA ALA A 28 14.52 -9.00 -43.55
C ALA A 28 13.49 -9.88 -44.27
N ARG A 29 13.03 -10.98 -43.68
CA ARG A 29 12.07 -11.92 -44.30
C ARG A 29 10.67 -11.78 -43.72
N ASN A 30 9.66 -11.71 -44.59
CA ASN A 30 8.24 -11.66 -44.20
C ASN A 30 7.60 -13.04 -43.93
N ASP A 31 8.35 -14.14 -44.10
CA ASP A 31 7.85 -15.52 -43.97
C ASP A 31 8.18 -16.19 -42.62
N GLY A 32 8.90 -15.49 -41.73
CA GLY A 32 9.23 -15.97 -40.39
C GLY A 32 10.23 -17.13 -40.32
N ARG A 33 10.84 -17.55 -41.44
CA ARG A 33 11.78 -18.68 -41.48
C ARG A 33 13.22 -18.23 -41.26
N VAL A 34 13.84 -18.69 -40.18
CA VAL A 34 15.27 -18.48 -39.92
C VAL A 34 16.08 -19.51 -40.71
N GLY A 35 17.16 -19.08 -41.41
CA GLY A 35 18.15 -20.02 -41.95
C GLY A 35 18.83 -20.79 -40.82
N LYS A 36 19.30 -22.03 -41.06
CA LYS A 36 19.90 -22.88 -40.01
C LYS A 36 21.06 -22.14 -39.31
N PRO A 37 20.88 -21.68 -38.06
CA PRO A 37 21.97 -21.08 -37.32
C PRO A 37 22.97 -22.16 -36.88
N GLY A 38 24.17 -21.76 -36.48
CA GLY A 38 25.09 -22.71 -35.84
C GLY A 38 24.50 -23.22 -34.53
N ALA A 39 24.78 -24.48 -34.19
CA ALA A 39 24.22 -25.16 -33.02
C ALA A 39 24.41 -24.40 -31.69
N GLU A 40 25.43 -23.55 -31.60
CA GLU A 40 25.75 -22.77 -30.40
C GLU A 40 24.81 -21.57 -30.16
N VAL A 41 24.15 -21.03 -31.20
CA VAL A 41 23.26 -19.85 -31.09
C VAL A 41 21.79 -20.17 -31.39
N GLU A 42 21.50 -21.41 -31.80
CA GLU A 42 20.15 -21.90 -32.12
C GLU A 42 19.11 -21.68 -31.00
N PRO A 43 19.41 -21.87 -29.70
CA PRO A 43 18.45 -21.59 -28.63
C PRO A 43 18.04 -20.11 -28.55
N LEU A 44 18.98 -19.18 -28.76
CA LEU A 44 18.72 -17.74 -28.70
C LEU A 44 17.91 -17.27 -29.91
N VAL A 45 18.23 -17.80 -31.09
CA VAL A 45 17.49 -17.53 -32.33
C VAL A 45 16.04 -18.04 -32.24
N ARG A 46 15.81 -19.17 -31.56
CA ARG A 46 14.45 -19.68 -31.28
C ARG A 46 13.65 -18.73 -30.38
N ILE A 47 14.24 -18.23 -29.30
CA ILE A 47 13.59 -17.24 -28.41
C ILE A 47 13.23 -15.97 -29.19
N ALA A 48 14.15 -15.46 -30.02
CA ALA A 48 13.90 -14.28 -30.83
C ALA A 48 12.76 -14.48 -31.86
N ALA A 49 12.62 -15.68 -32.43
CA ALA A 49 11.52 -16.05 -33.31
C ALA A 49 10.17 -16.15 -32.56
N GLU A 50 10.17 -16.62 -31.32
CA GLU A 50 8.99 -16.68 -30.45
C GLU A 50 8.50 -15.27 -30.06
N LEU A 51 9.43 -14.34 -29.77
CA LEU A 51 9.12 -12.94 -29.43
C LEU A 51 8.59 -12.13 -30.61
N ARG A 52 9.07 -12.39 -31.83
CA ARG A 52 8.66 -11.67 -33.05
C ARG A 52 7.15 -11.73 -33.32
N ASN A 53 6.50 -12.82 -32.93
CA ASN A 53 5.09 -13.08 -33.23
C ASN A 53 4.15 -12.71 -32.07
N LEU A 54 4.62 -11.93 -31.09
CA LEU A 54 3.79 -11.43 -30.00
C LEU A 54 3.06 -10.13 -30.42
N PRO A 55 1.78 -9.94 -30.02
CA PRO A 55 0.95 -10.91 -29.30
C PRO A 55 0.44 -12.03 -30.23
N ASN A 56 0.78 -13.29 -29.89
CA ASN A 56 0.36 -14.46 -30.66
C ASN A 56 -1.11 -14.80 -30.41
N ALA A 57 -1.68 -15.71 -31.22
CA ALA A 57 -3.09 -16.09 -31.11
C ALA A 57 -3.48 -16.57 -29.70
N LYS A 58 -2.58 -17.27 -28.99
CA LYS A 58 -2.80 -17.74 -27.61
C LYS A 58 -2.85 -16.57 -26.61
N PHE A 59 -1.96 -15.59 -26.76
CA PHE A 59 -1.99 -14.36 -25.96
C PHE A 59 -3.24 -13.53 -26.23
N LYS A 60 -3.62 -13.35 -27.50
CA LYS A 60 -4.87 -12.66 -27.89
C LYS A 60 -6.10 -13.38 -27.36
N ALA A 61 -6.12 -14.72 -27.37
CA ALA A 61 -7.21 -15.52 -26.80
C ALA A 61 -7.29 -15.38 -25.27
N ARG A 62 -6.15 -15.38 -24.58
CA ARG A 62 -6.10 -15.10 -23.13
C ARG A 62 -6.62 -13.70 -22.81
N LEU A 63 -6.17 -12.68 -23.56
CA LEU A 63 -6.64 -11.30 -23.39
C LEU A 63 -8.15 -11.18 -23.63
N LYS A 64 -8.69 -11.87 -24.66
CA LYS A 64 -10.14 -11.93 -24.92
C LYS A 64 -10.92 -12.68 -23.83
N SER A 65 -10.34 -13.72 -23.24
CA SER A 65 -10.90 -14.45 -22.09
C SER A 65 -10.95 -13.56 -20.84
N GLU A 66 -9.89 -12.79 -20.59
CA GLU A 66 -9.80 -11.86 -19.46
C GLU A 66 -10.72 -10.64 -19.65
N LEU A 67 -10.82 -10.09 -20.87
CA LEU A 67 -11.83 -9.08 -21.24
C LEU A 67 -13.27 -9.62 -21.20
N GLY A 68 -13.46 -10.92 -21.47
CA GLY A 68 -14.73 -11.63 -21.34
C GLY A 68 -15.18 -11.85 -19.90
N GLY A 69 -14.32 -11.57 -18.91
CA GLY A 69 -14.56 -11.69 -17.47
C GLY A 69 -15.45 -10.61 -16.85
N ARG A 70 -16.21 -9.84 -17.64
CA ARG A 70 -17.32 -9.04 -17.10
C ARG A 70 -18.36 -10.01 -16.54
N LYS A 71 -18.57 -10.02 -15.22
CA LYS A 71 -19.57 -10.87 -14.56
C LYS A 71 -20.96 -10.56 -15.18
N ARG A 72 -21.60 -11.58 -15.77
CA ARG A 72 -22.90 -11.47 -16.42
C ARG A 72 -23.98 -12.11 -15.57
N MET A 73 -25.16 -11.51 -15.55
CA MET A 73 -26.37 -12.07 -14.97
C MET A 73 -27.11 -12.86 -16.03
N ALA A 74 -27.47 -14.10 -15.71
CA ALA A 74 -28.15 -14.99 -16.62
C ALA A 74 -29.62 -15.12 -16.24
N PHE A 75 -30.51 -15.13 -17.22
CA PHE A 75 -31.95 -15.21 -16.98
C PHE A 75 -32.56 -16.26 -17.90
N ARG A 76 -33.59 -16.97 -17.43
CA ARG A 76 -34.42 -17.80 -18.31
C ARG A 76 -35.08 -16.94 -19.38
N ASP A 77 -35.56 -15.77 -18.96
CA ASP A 77 -36.13 -14.74 -19.83
C ASP A 77 -35.38 -13.41 -19.66
N PRO A 78 -34.29 -13.20 -20.42
CA PRO A 78 -33.50 -11.97 -20.34
C PRO A 78 -34.24 -10.74 -20.86
N VAL A 79 -35.24 -10.90 -21.74
CA VAL A 79 -36.02 -9.77 -22.25
C VAL A 79 -36.92 -9.24 -21.15
N LYS A 80 -37.62 -10.14 -20.43
CA LYS A 80 -38.44 -9.77 -19.27
C LYS A 80 -37.60 -9.14 -18.15
N ALA A 81 -36.40 -9.65 -17.91
CA ALA A 81 -35.49 -9.06 -16.93
C ALA A 81 -35.06 -7.64 -17.28
N ILE A 82 -34.79 -7.38 -18.57
CA ILE A 82 -34.44 -6.04 -19.03
C ILE A 82 -35.58 -5.04 -18.79
N GLU A 83 -36.80 -5.39 -19.19
CA GLU A 83 -37.96 -4.51 -18.98
C GLU A 83 -38.27 -4.31 -17.50
N PHE A 84 -38.15 -5.37 -16.69
CA PHE A 84 -38.32 -5.27 -15.24
C PHE A 84 -37.34 -4.30 -14.60
N TYR A 85 -36.04 -4.36 -14.94
CA TYR A 85 -35.07 -3.45 -14.33
C TYR A 85 -35.21 -2.00 -14.80
N LYS A 86 -35.74 -1.77 -16.01
CA LYS A 86 -36.10 -0.40 -16.43
C LYS A 86 -37.18 0.19 -15.53
N GLU A 87 -38.22 -0.58 -15.24
CA GLU A 87 -39.36 -0.17 -14.42
C GLU A 87 -39.00 -0.09 -12.92
N ALA A 88 -38.44 -1.16 -12.37
CA ALA A 88 -38.20 -1.30 -10.93
C ALA A 88 -36.99 -0.51 -10.44
N LEU A 89 -35.93 -0.40 -11.25
CA LEU A 89 -34.64 0.17 -10.81
C LEU A 89 -34.23 1.41 -11.62
N GLY A 90 -35.08 1.89 -12.54
CA GLY A 90 -34.76 3.01 -13.43
C GLY A 90 -33.60 2.71 -14.38
N ALA A 91 -33.35 1.43 -14.70
CA ALA A 91 -32.26 1.03 -15.57
C ALA A 91 -32.43 1.61 -16.98
N LYS A 92 -31.32 2.02 -17.59
CA LYS A 92 -31.27 2.44 -18.99
C LYS A 92 -30.58 1.37 -19.80
N GLU A 93 -31.26 0.83 -20.79
CA GLU A 93 -30.64 -0.07 -21.74
C GLU A 93 -29.66 0.69 -22.63
N VAL A 94 -28.39 0.29 -22.61
CA VAL A 94 -27.33 0.95 -23.39
C VAL A 94 -26.88 0.11 -24.57
N PHE A 95 -27.07 -1.21 -24.51
CA PHE A 95 -26.75 -2.12 -25.60
C PHE A 95 -27.59 -3.40 -25.53
N ARG A 96 -28.01 -3.93 -26.68
CA ARG A 96 -28.61 -5.26 -26.80
C ARG A 96 -28.16 -5.95 -28.07
N PHE A 97 -27.68 -7.18 -27.92
CA PHE A 97 -27.44 -8.14 -28.98
C PHE A 97 -28.40 -9.31 -28.81
N GLN A 98 -29.34 -9.44 -29.75
CA GLN A 98 -30.42 -10.42 -29.73
C GLN A 98 -30.47 -11.18 -31.05
N VAL A 99 -30.65 -12.50 -30.97
CA VAL A 99 -30.79 -13.41 -32.11
C VAL A 99 -32.01 -14.30 -31.86
N GLY A 100 -33.11 -14.03 -32.55
CA GLY A 100 -34.41 -14.66 -32.23
C GLY A 100 -34.85 -14.32 -30.81
N ASP A 101 -35.24 -15.34 -30.04
CA ASP A 101 -35.63 -15.20 -28.63
C ASP A 101 -34.42 -15.22 -27.67
N SER A 102 -33.21 -15.48 -28.20
CA SER A 102 -31.99 -15.49 -27.40
C SER A 102 -31.41 -14.08 -27.27
N VAL A 103 -31.05 -13.69 -26.05
CA VAL A 103 -30.23 -12.49 -25.78
C VAL A 103 -28.86 -12.95 -25.28
N PRO A 104 -27.88 -13.23 -26.15
CA PRO A 104 -26.53 -13.62 -25.72
C PRO A 104 -25.81 -12.52 -24.93
N HIS A 105 -26.20 -11.27 -25.14
CA HIS A 105 -25.66 -10.13 -24.42
C HIS A 105 -26.58 -8.90 -24.48
N ALA A 106 -26.87 -8.31 -23.33
CA ALA A 106 -27.33 -6.94 -23.21
C ALA A 106 -26.53 -6.23 -22.11
N GLU A 107 -26.52 -4.91 -22.14
CA GLU A 107 -25.92 -4.07 -21.12
C GLU A 107 -26.97 -3.04 -20.68
N LEU A 108 -27.21 -3.00 -19.37
CA LEU A 108 -28.04 -1.99 -18.73
C LEU A 108 -27.19 -1.12 -17.83
N ARG A 109 -27.60 0.13 -17.68
CA ARG A 109 -26.98 1.09 -16.79
C ARG A 109 -27.95 1.50 -15.69
N ILE A 110 -27.53 1.37 -14.43
CA ILE A 110 -28.26 1.80 -13.23
C ILE A 110 -27.37 2.83 -12.53
N GLY A 111 -27.81 4.09 -12.49
CA GLY A 111 -26.93 5.21 -12.14
C GLY A 111 -25.73 5.29 -13.11
N GLU A 112 -24.52 5.26 -12.56
CA GLU A 112 -23.25 5.22 -13.31
C GLU A 112 -22.69 3.81 -13.53
N SER A 113 -23.37 2.77 -13.01
CA SER A 113 -22.90 1.39 -13.06
C SER A 113 -23.50 0.62 -14.24
N SER A 114 -22.69 -0.18 -14.93
CA SER A 114 -23.15 -1.11 -15.97
C SER A 114 -23.31 -2.54 -15.45
N ILE A 115 -24.44 -3.17 -15.75
CA ILE A 115 -24.67 -4.61 -15.56
C ILE A 115 -24.83 -5.30 -16.91
N ASN A 116 -24.26 -6.51 -17.01
CA ASN A 116 -24.28 -7.30 -18.24
C ASN A 116 -25.33 -8.40 -18.08
N ILE A 117 -26.32 -8.43 -18.96
CA ILE A 117 -27.42 -9.40 -18.97
C ILE A 117 -27.24 -10.39 -20.12
N THR A 118 -27.71 -11.60 -19.93
CA THR A 118 -27.71 -12.66 -20.95
C THR A 118 -28.80 -13.67 -20.65
N GLY A 119 -29.24 -14.40 -21.67
CA GLY A 119 -29.96 -15.66 -21.49
C GLY A 119 -29.08 -16.72 -20.83
N GLU A 120 -29.71 -17.71 -20.21
CA GLU A 120 -29.04 -18.93 -19.74
C GLU A 120 -28.36 -19.69 -20.89
N TRP A 121 -27.28 -20.39 -20.53
CA TRP A 121 -26.59 -21.33 -21.43
C TRP A 121 -25.98 -22.48 -20.61
N PRO A 122 -26.80 -23.47 -20.20
CA PRO A 122 -26.37 -24.59 -19.38
C PRO A 122 -25.19 -25.38 -19.95
N GLU A 123 -25.14 -25.58 -21.28
CA GLU A 123 -24.06 -26.32 -21.96
C GLU A 123 -22.71 -25.59 -21.85
N GLY A 124 -22.73 -24.26 -21.71
CA GLY A 124 -21.56 -23.44 -21.44
C GLY A 124 -21.38 -23.05 -19.97
N GLY A 125 -22.09 -23.71 -19.05
CA GLY A 125 -21.97 -23.52 -17.61
C GLY A 125 -22.56 -22.21 -17.08
N ARG A 126 -23.50 -21.59 -17.81
CA ARG A 126 -24.14 -20.33 -17.42
C ARG A 126 -25.58 -20.56 -16.97
N PHE A 127 -25.83 -20.36 -15.68
CA PHE A 127 -27.12 -20.62 -15.04
C PHE A 127 -27.68 -19.35 -14.40
N SER A 128 -29.01 -19.17 -14.46
CA SER A 128 -29.75 -18.12 -13.76
C SER A 128 -29.95 -18.45 -12.29
N ALA A 129 -30.32 -17.44 -11.50
CA ALA A 129 -30.75 -17.65 -10.12
C ALA A 129 -31.97 -18.58 -10.03
N GLU A 130 -32.90 -18.52 -10.99
CA GLU A 130 -34.07 -19.41 -11.05
C GLU A 130 -33.67 -20.88 -11.20
N THR A 131 -32.67 -21.18 -12.03
CA THR A 131 -32.18 -22.54 -12.24
C THR A 131 -31.33 -23.04 -11.09
N LEU A 132 -30.60 -22.15 -10.42
CA LEU A 132 -29.82 -22.50 -9.24
C LEU A 132 -30.66 -22.60 -7.96
N GLY A 133 -31.90 -22.09 -7.97
CA GLY A 133 -32.79 -22.02 -6.81
C GLY A 133 -32.35 -21.02 -5.73
N GLN A 134 -31.28 -20.26 -6.00
CA GLN A 134 -30.73 -19.25 -5.11
C GLN A 134 -29.97 -18.20 -5.93
N SER A 135 -29.81 -17.00 -5.36
CA SER A 135 -29.02 -15.96 -6.02
C SER A 135 -27.53 -16.35 -6.05
N PRO A 136 -26.90 -16.48 -7.23
CA PRO A 136 -25.47 -16.79 -7.33
C PRO A 136 -24.56 -15.57 -7.09
N ILE A 137 -25.15 -14.37 -7.03
CA ILE A 137 -24.47 -13.09 -6.81
C ILE A 137 -25.28 -12.24 -5.83
N TRP A 138 -24.62 -11.32 -5.16
CA TRP A 138 -25.28 -10.25 -4.41
C TRP A 138 -24.89 -8.93 -5.04
N MET A 139 -25.87 -8.08 -5.35
CA MET A 139 -25.63 -6.74 -5.89
C MET A 139 -26.04 -5.69 -4.88
N SER A 140 -25.30 -4.59 -4.84
CA SER A 140 -25.60 -3.47 -3.96
C SER A 140 -25.74 -2.19 -4.78
N VAL A 141 -26.83 -1.46 -4.58
CA VAL A 141 -27.09 -0.16 -5.19
C VAL A 141 -27.17 0.92 -4.12
N GLN A 142 -26.38 1.97 -4.27
CA GLN A 142 -26.50 3.17 -3.45
C GLN A 142 -27.59 4.07 -4.03
N VAL A 143 -28.52 4.51 -3.18
CA VAL A 143 -29.63 5.37 -3.58
C VAL A 143 -29.75 6.57 -2.64
N PRO A 144 -30.25 7.72 -3.12
CA PRO A 144 -30.42 8.90 -2.26
C PRO A 144 -31.39 8.68 -1.11
N ASP A 145 -32.43 7.86 -1.32
CA ASP A 145 -33.44 7.51 -0.33
C ASP A 145 -33.82 6.03 -0.49
N VAL A 146 -33.40 5.20 0.47
CA VAL A 146 -33.62 3.75 0.45
C VAL A 146 -35.05 3.37 0.79
N ASP A 147 -35.78 4.18 1.56
CA ASP A 147 -37.17 3.89 1.92
C ASP A 147 -38.05 4.06 0.70
N ALA A 148 -37.96 5.21 0.04
CA ALA A 148 -38.70 5.49 -1.19
C ALA A 148 -38.34 4.50 -2.31
N PHE A 149 -37.05 4.15 -2.42
CA PHE A 149 -36.60 3.14 -3.39
C PHE A 149 -37.18 1.75 -3.09
N ALA A 150 -37.17 1.30 -1.83
CA ALA A 150 -37.70 -0.01 -1.46
C ALA A 150 -39.22 -0.07 -1.68
N GLU A 151 -39.97 0.99 -1.36
CA GLU A 151 -41.41 1.08 -1.64
C GLU A 151 -41.69 0.96 -3.15
N HIS A 152 -40.97 1.72 -3.98
CA HIS A 152 -41.10 1.66 -5.45
C HIS A 152 -40.75 0.27 -5.99
N ALA A 153 -39.62 -0.30 -5.56
CA ALA A 153 -39.17 -1.61 -5.99
C ALA A 153 -40.15 -2.72 -5.62
N VAL A 154 -40.77 -2.65 -4.44
CA VAL A 154 -41.82 -3.59 -4.01
C VAL A 154 -43.10 -3.41 -4.83
N ALA A 155 -43.51 -2.17 -5.09
CA ALA A 155 -44.65 -1.88 -5.96
C ALA A 155 -44.44 -2.40 -7.40
N ALA A 156 -43.20 -2.38 -7.89
CA ALA A 156 -42.82 -2.93 -9.19
C ALA A 156 -42.70 -4.47 -9.20
N GLY A 157 -42.78 -5.14 -8.04
CA GLY A 157 -42.81 -6.60 -7.93
C GLY A 157 -41.60 -7.26 -7.28
N MET A 158 -40.64 -6.50 -6.72
CA MET A 158 -39.59 -7.09 -5.88
C MET A 158 -40.17 -7.55 -4.54
N LYS A 159 -39.63 -8.66 -4.01
CA LYS A 159 -39.93 -9.13 -2.66
C LYS A 159 -39.04 -8.42 -1.65
N LEU A 160 -39.63 -7.82 -0.62
CA LEU A 160 -38.90 -7.29 0.52
C LEU A 160 -38.42 -8.44 1.42
N VAL A 161 -37.09 -8.64 1.47
CA VAL A 161 -36.45 -9.66 2.32
C VAL A 161 -36.11 -9.07 3.69
N ARG A 162 -35.64 -7.82 3.72
CA ARG A 162 -35.40 -7.05 4.95
C ARG A 162 -35.79 -5.60 4.74
N ALA A 163 -36.68 -5.10 5.59
CA ALA A 163 -37.15 -3.71 5.55
C ALA A 163 -35.99 -2.71 5.77
N PRO A 164 -36.09 -1.49 5.21
CA PRO A 164 -35.15 -0.41 5.46
C PRO A 164 -34.95 -0.17 6.96
N GLN A 165 -33.70 -0.30 7.41
CA GLN A 165 -33.35 -0.05 8.81
C GLN A 165 -31.92 0.47 8.92
N ASN A 166 -31.65 1.23 9.97
CA ASN A 166 -30.31 1.76 10.21
C ASN A 166 -29.38 0.63 10.64
N GLN A 167 -28.19 0.66 10.07
CA GLN A 167 -27.13 -0.29 10.32
C GLN A 167 -26.06 0.32 11.18
N PHE A 168 -25.39 -0.52 11.95
CA PHE A 168 -24.29 -0.09 12.80
C PHE A 168 -23.18 0.58 11.96
N TYR A 169 -22.98 0.16 10.71
CA TYR A 169 -22.00 0.71 9.78
C TYR A 169 -22.45 1.96 9.00
N GLY A 170 -23.41 2.73 9.52
CA GLY A 170 -23.70 4.08 8.99
C GLY A 170 -24.51 4.11 7.71
N HIS A 171 -25.12 2.99 7.34
CA HIS A 171 -26.05 2.91 6.24
C HIS A 171 -27.46 2.74 6.78
N ARG A 172 -28.44 3.32 6.10
CA ARG A 172 -29.81 2.81 6.14
C ARG A 172 -29.96 1.90 4.94
N ASP A 173 -30.30 0.64 5.14
CA ASP A 173 -30.30 -0.34 4.06
C ASP A 173 -31.50 -1.32 4.12
N ALA A 174 -31.82 -1.85 2.95
CA ALA A 174 -32.86 -2.85 2.74
C ALA A 174 -32.32 -4.01 1.89
N ILE A 175 -32.90 -5.20 2.05
CA ILE A 175 -32.62 -6.35 1.19
C ILE A 175 -33.90 -6.68 0.42
N LEU A 176 -33.77 -6.75 -0.90
CA LEU A 176 -34.83 -7.06 -1.85
C LEU A 176 -34.41 -8.29 -2.66
N GLN A 177 -35.39 -9.05 -3.14
CA GLN A 177 -35.19 -10.12 -4.11
C GLN A 177 -36.06 -9.84 -5.32
N ASP A 178 -35.48 -9.85 -6.53
CA ASP A 178 -36.25 -9.66 -7.74
C ASP A 178 -37.07 -10.93 -8.12
N PRO A 179 -38.04 -10.82 -9.05
CA PRO A 179 -38.84 -11.95 -9.49
C PRO A 179 -38.05 -13.11 -10.10
N PHE A 180 -36.79 -12.88 -10.49
CA PHE A 180 -35.90 -13.88 -11.08
C PHE A 180 -35.01 -14.57 -10.02
N GLY A 181 -35.13 -14.18 -8.75
CA GLY A 181 -34.42 -14.79 -7.63
C GLY A 181 -33.09 -14.14 -7.28
N TYR A 182 -32.69 -13.05 -7.94
CA TYR A 182 -31.46 -12.34 -7.59
C TYR A 182 -31.64 -11.44 -6.37
N THR A 183 -30.64 -11.44 -5.49
CA THR A 183 -30.62 -10.63 -4.27
C THR A 183 -29.97 -9.26 -4.52
N TRP A 184 -30.68 -8.23 -4.08
CA TRP A 184 -30.29 -6.82 -4.16
C TRP A 184 -30.23 -6.20 -2.75
N GLY A 185 -29.10 -5.62 -2.39
CA GLY A 185 -29.00 -4.65 -1.30
C GLY A 185 -29.21 -3.24 -1.85
N ALA A 186 -30.07 -2.46 -1.22
CA ALA A 186 -30.20 -1.03 -1.50
C ALA A 186 -29.82 -0.26 -0.23
N PHE A 187 -29.05 0.82 -0.36
CA PHE A 187 -28.64 1.59 0.81
C PHE A 187 -28.51 3.08 0.55
N THR A 188 -28.78 3.87 1.58
CA THR A 188 -28.44 5.29 1.70
C THR A 188 -27.38 5.41 2.78
N VAL A 189 -26.29 6.14 2.50
CA VAL A 189 -25.27 6.45 3.50
C VAL A 189 -25.84 7.53 4.42
N THR A 190 -26.14 7.16 5.67
CA THR A 190 -26.64 8.11 6.68
C THR A 190 -25.49 8.72 7.49
N GLU A 191 -24.35 8.03 7.55
CA GLU A 191 -23.15 8.47 8.25
C GLU A 191 -21.92 7.93 7.50
N GLN A 192 -21.02 8.82 7.07
CA GLN A 192 -19.71 8.37 6.59
C GLN A 192 -18.85 7.96 7.79
N MET A 193 -18.31 6.74 7.75
CA MET A 193 -17.47 6.23 8.81
C MET A 193 -16.32 5.40 8.26
N SER A 194 -15.22 5.38 9.01
CA SER A 194 -14.09 4.52 8.70
C SER A 194 -14.47 3.05 8.90
N VAL A 195 -13.76 2.16 8.20
CA VAL A 195 -13.89 0.70 8.38
C VAL A 195 -13.65 0.31 9.85
N ASP A 196 -12.80 1.06 10.56
CA ASP A 196 -12.50 0.85 11.98
C ASP A 196 -13.71 1.14 12.89
N GLU A 197 -14.46 2.19 12.57
CA GLU A 197 -15.69 2.55 13.28
C GLU A 197 -16.79 1.50 13.03
N MET A 198 -16.84 0.93 11.81
CA MET A 198 -17.74 -0.19 11.51
C MET A 198 -17.37 -1.43 12.35
N HIS A 199 -16.09 -1.84 12.38
CA HIS A 199 -15.64 -2.97 13.20
C HIS A 199 -15.88 -2.74 14.70
N ARG A 200 -15.66 -1.53 15.20
CA ARG A 200 -15.95 -1.16 16.60
C ARG A 200 -17.43 -1.34 16.93
N ARG A 201 -18.32 -0.79 16.11
CA ARG A 201 -19.77 -0.91 16.34
C ARG A 201 -20.25 -2.36 16.21
N MET A 202 -19.65 -3.15 15.31
CA MET A 202 -19.92 -4.59 15.20
C MET A 202 -19.51 -5.35 16.48
N LYS A 203 -18.35 -5.00 17.05
CA LYS A 203 -17.86 -5.57 18.30
C LYS A 203 -18.73 -5.14 19.50
N GLY A 204 -19.13 -3.87 19.56
CA GLY A 204 -20.05 -3.37 20.59
C GLY A 204 -21.45 -4.01 20.54
N LEU A 205 -21.91 -4.46 19.37
CA LEU A 205 -23.13 -5.26 19.24
C LEU A 205 -23.00 -6.68 19.84
N HIS A 206 -21.79 -7.25 19.85
CA HIS A 206 -21.52 -8.59 20.38
C HIS A 206 -21.16 -8.57 21.88
N GLU A 207 -20.46 -7.53 22.34
CA GLU A 207 -19.85 -7.48 23.68
C GLU A 207 -20.54 -6.51 24.66
N GLY A 208 -21.57 -5.78 24.22
CA GLY A 208 -22.32 -4.84 25.06
C GLY A 208 -21.70 -3.42 25.14
N PRO A 209 -22.31 -2.51 25.93
CA PRO A 209 -22.07 -1.05 25.86
C PRO A 209 -20.65 -0.58 26.23
N GLU A 210 -19.81 -1.45 26.81
CA GLU A 210 -18.40 -1.17 27.12
C GLU A 210 -17.45 -1.56 25.98
N GLY A 211 -17.75 -2.59 25.19
CA GLY A 211 -16.86 -3.14 24.14
C GLY A 211 -16.69 -2.26 22.89
N GLY A 212 -17.42 -1.15 22.84
CA GLY A 212 -17.34 -0.14 21.79
C GLY A 212 -16.81 1.22 22.26
N LYS A 213 -16.37 1.42 23.50
CA LYS A 213 -15.88 2.75 23.90
C LYS A 213 -14.49 3.03 23.31
N MET A 214 -14.36 4.11 22.54
CA MET A 214 -13.03 4.71 22.32
C MET A 214 -12.49 5.26 23.65
N PRO A 215 -11.16 5.33 23.85
CA PRO A 215 -10.58 6.15 24.91
C PRO A 215 -11.18 7.56 24.85
N GLY A 216 -11.46 8.12 26.03
CA GLY A 216 -12.44 9.19 26.23
C GLY A 216 -12.27 10.41 25.32
N LYS A 217 -13.39 11.01 24.93
CA LYS A 217 -13.43 12.35 24.32
C LYS A 217 -12.61 13.32 25.18
N GLY A 218 -11.40 13.66 24.75
CA GLY A 218 -10.53 14.65 25.41
C GLY A 218 -9.03 14.45 25.20
N VAL A 219 -8.55 13.22 25.00
CA VAL A 219 -7.12 12.93 24.79
C VAL A 219 -6.86 12.72 23.29
N PRO A 220 -6.00 13.53 22.63
CA PRO A 220 -5.59 13.28 21.26
C PRO A 220 -4.91 11.91 21.15
N HIS A 221 -5.29 11.11 20.16
CA HIS A 221 -4.72 9.76 19.96
C HIS A 221 -3.23 9.79 19.57
N ILE A 222 -2.74 10.93 19.08
CA ILE A 222 -1.32 11.22 18.87
C ILE A 222 -0.85 12.12 20.01
N ARG A 223 0.25 11.75 20.67
CA ARG A 223 0.86 12.60 21.70
C ARG A 223 1.26 13.97 21.11
N PRO A 224 1.10 15.09 21.83
CA PRO A 224 1.50 16.40 21.33
C PRO A 224 2.96 16.42 20.84
N GLY A 225 3.18 16.92 19.62
CA GLY A 225 4.50 16.99 18.98
C GLY A 225 4.91 15.73 18.21
N PHE A 226 4.23 14.60 18.41
CA PHE A 226 4.46 13.39 17.62
C PHE A 226 3.73 13.46 16.27
N ARG A 227 4.20 12.64 15.35
CA ARG A 227 3.57 12.43 14.03
C ARG A 227 2.96 11.04 13.97
N MET A 228 2.04 10.83 13.04
CA MET A 228 1.41 9.53 12.83
C MET A 228 2.46 8.44 12.64
N VAL A 229 3.51 8.66 11.83
CA VAL A 229 4.65 7.74 11.71
C VAL A 229 5.85 8.40 12.36
N THR A 230 6.14 8.03 13.60
CA THR A 230 7.30 8.52 14.36
C THR A 230 8.48 7.54 14.19
N PRO A 231 9.65 7.98 13.71
CA PRO A 231 10.83 7.13 13.63
C PRO A 231 11.29 6.65 15.01
N TYR A 232 11.65 5.37 15.12
CA TYR A 232 12.22 4.79 16.31
C TYR A 232 13.56 4.11 16.00
N LEU A 233 14.66 4.77 16.35
CA LEU A 233 16.01 4.25 16.18
C LEU A 233 16.41 3.38 17.37
N VAL A 234 17.03 2.22 17.12
CA VAL A 234 17.50 1.33 18.18
C VAL A 234 18.96 0.96 17.96
N ALA A 235 19.83 1.45 18.84
CA ALA A 235 21.28 1.28 18.77
C ALA A 235 21.82 0.34 19.86
N GLU A 236 23.01 -0.22 19.63
CA GLU A 236 23.72 -0.96 20.67
C GLU A 236 24.05 -0.06 21.86
N ASN A 237 24.44 1.19 21.58
CA ASN A 237 24.64 2.23 22.56
C ASN A 237 23.65 3.38 22.33
N GLY A 238 22.44 3.25 22.89
CA GLY A 238 21.38 4.25 22.76
C GLY A 238 21.74 5.60 23.39
N MET A 239 22.58 5.60 24.43
CA MET A 239 23.06 6.83 25.07
C MET A 239 23.94 7.64 24.12
N ALA A 240 24.88 6.99 23.44
CA ALA A 240 25.73 7.66 22.46
C ALA A 240 24.92 8.17 21.25
N LEU A 241 23.88 7.44 20.82
CA LEU A 241 23.01 7.90 19.75
C LEU A 241 22.18 9.12 20.14
N LEU A 242 21.67 9.19 21.37
CA LEU A 242 21.01 10.40 21.91
C LEU A 242 21.96 11.60 21.91
N ASP A 243 23.18 11.40 22.43
CA ASP A 243 24.18 12.46 22.51
C ASP A 243 24.60 12.93 21.11
N PHE A 244 24.71 12.01 20.14
CA PHE A 244 24.94 12.34 18.73
C PHE A 244 23.78 13.15 18.13
N ALA A 245 22.51 12.77 18.35
CA ALA A 245 21.38 13.54 17.82
C ALA A 245 21.38 14.99 18.34
N ILE A 246 21.72 15.19 19.62
CA ILE A 246 21.82 16.52 20.24
C ILE A 246 23.01 17.30 19.67
N ALA A 247 24.22 16.72 19.72
CA ALA A 247 25.45 17.41 19.38
C ALA A 247 25.69 17.53 17.87
N GLY A 248 25.32 16.51 17.10
CA GLY A 248 25.53 16.41 15.65
C GLY A 248 24.40 17.02 14.83
N LEU A 249 23.14 16.75 15.20
CA LEU A 249 21.97 17.22 14.44
C LEU A 249 21.28 18.43 15.08
N GLY A 250 21.74 18.88 16.25
CA GLY A 250 21.13 20.01 16.96
C GLY A 250 19.76 19.69 17.55
N ALA A 251 19.48 18.43 17.82
CA ALA A 251 18.21 18.03 18.40
C ALA A 251 18.06 18.58 19.82
N LYS A 252 16.83 18.96 20.19
CA LYS A 252 16.46 19.30 21.56
C LYS A 252 16.03 18.03 22.29
N GLU A 253 16.68 17.71 23.40
CA GLU A 253 16.26 16.60 24.25
C GLU A 253 14.92 16.92 24.93
N LEU A 254 13.97 16.00 24.83
CA LEU A 254 12.66 16.10 25.49
C LEU A 254 12.60 15.21 26.74
N GLY A 255 13.25 14.05 26.69
CA GLY A 255 13.33 13.14 27.82
C GLY A 255 14.31 11.99 27.58
N ARG A 256 14.87 11.48 28.67
CA ARG A 256 15.77 10.33 28.70
C ARG A 256 15.45 9.46 29.91
N PHE A 257 15.08 8.23 29.64
CA PHE A 257 14.64 7.22 30.60
C PHE A 257 15.62 6.06 30.57
N VAL A 258 16.50 6.01 31.57
CA VAL A 258 17.50 4.93 31.70
C VAL A 258 16.89 3.78 32.50
N MET A 259 16.90 2.60 31.90
CA MET A 259 16.45 1.33 32.46
C MET A 259 17.67 0.47 32.82
N PRO A 260 17.50 -0.66 33.54
CA PRO A 260 18.64 -1.48 34.01
C PRO A 260 19.60 -1.98 32.91
N THR A 261 19.11 -2.19 31.69
CA THR A 261 19.88 -2.74 30.56
C THR A 261 19.82 -1.88 29.30
N GLY A 262 19.14 -0.74 29.33
CA GLY A 262 18.91 0.06 28.14
C GLY A 262 18.42 1.47 28.45
N VAL A 263 18.19 2.24 27.40
CA VAL A 263 17.66 3.60 27.47
C VAL A 263 16.51 3.74 26.48
N HIS A 264 15.56 4.60 26.83
CA HIS A 264 14.61 5.19 25.90
C HIS A 264 14.74 6.71 26.01
N GLY A 265 14.76 7.42 24.90
CA GLY A 265 14.77 8.87 24.88
C GLY A 265 14.00 9.42 23.69
N GLU A 266 13.59 10.66 23.83
CA GLU A 266 12.82 11.41 22.84
C GLU A 266 13.58 12.71 22.56
N VAL A 267 13.87 12.97 21.29
CA VAL A 267 14.54 14.20 20.83
C VAL A 267 13.70 14.88 19.77
N GLN A 268 13.75 16.21 19.73
CA GLN A 268 13.05 17.03 18.75
C GLN A 268 14.04 17.64 17.76
N ILE A 269 13.78 17.44 16.47
CA ILE A 269 14.48 18.10 15.36
C ILE A 269 13.44 18.90 14.58
N GLY A 270 13.47 20.22 14.72
CA GLY A 270 12.45 21.12 14.17
C GLY A 270 11.05 20.73 14.65
N ASP A 271 10.15 20.41 13.71
CA ASP A 271 8.77 20.02 14.00
C ASP A 271 8.54 18.50 14.21
N SER A 272 9.61 17.70 14.21
CA SER A 272 9.55 16.23 14.35
C SER A 272 10.15 15.76 15.67
N ILE A 273 9.48 14.80 16.32
CA ILE A 273 10.05 13.99 17.40
C ILE A 273 10.63 12.71 16.80
N VAL A 274 11.81 12.31 17.29
CA VAL A 274 12.45 11.02 17.00
C VAL A 274 12.60 10.27 18.32
N MET A 275 12.17 9.01 18.33
CA MET A 275 12.38 8.10 19.45
C MET A 275 13.73 7.40 19.27
N ILE A 276 14.52 7.35 20.34
CA ILE A 276 15.80 6.66 20.36
C ILE A 276 15.81 5.67 21.53
N GLY A 277 16.16 4.44 21.24
CA GLY A 277 16.28 3.36 22.21
C GLY A 277 17.59 2.64 22.03
N GLY A 278 17.93 1.77 22.97
CA GLY A 278 19.10 0.94 22.82
C GLY A 278 19.70 0.47 24.12
N GLY A 279 20.85 -0.19 24.00
CA GLY A 279 21.66 -0.61 25.13
C GLY A 279 22.35 0.54 25.83
N ILE A 280 22.90 0.23 27.00
CA ILE A 280 23.79 1.10 27.76
C ILE A 280 25.16 0.43 27.91
N PRO A 281 26.27 1.20 27.95
CA PRO A 281 27.62 0.62 28.02
C PRO A 281 27.79 -0.37 29.18
N GLY A 282 28.44 -1.51 28.89
CA GLY A 282 28.75 -2.54 29.88
C GLY A 282 27.56 -3.40 30.33
N LYS A 283 26.41 -3.31 29.64
CA LYS A 283 25.24 -4.18 29.85
C LYS A 283 24.86 -4.86 28.54
N GLU A 284 24.43 -6.11 28.64
CA GLU A 284 23.86 -6.83 27.51
C GLU A 284 22.47 -6.25 27.18
N PHE A 285 22.30 -5.79 25.94
CA PHE A 285 21.01 -5.29 25.46
C PHE A 285 20.23 -6.45 24.81
N PRO A 286 19.05 -6.82 25.33
CA PRO A 286 18.29 -7.97 24.81
C PRO A 286 17.48 -7.65 23.54
N GLY A 287 17.47 -6.39 23.09
CA GLY A 287 16.69 -5.96 21.93
C GLY A 287 17.41 -6.21 20.61
N SER A 288 16.64 -6.28 19.52
CA SER A 288 17.23 -6.31 18.17
C SER A 288 17.66 -4.90 17.77
N LEU A 289 18.89 -4.75 17.29
CA LEU A 289 19.33 -3.52 16.63
C LEU A 289 18.48 -3.29 15.37
N GLN A 290 18.14 -2.03 15.10
CA GLN A 290 17.35 -1.62 13.95
C GLN A 290 17.93 -0.30 13.42
N PRO A 291 19.09 -0.34 12.75
CA PRO A 291 19.56 0.83 12.01
C PRO A 291 18.49 1.24 11.00
N SER A 292 18.31 2.54 10.79
CA SER A 292 17.29 3.09 9.89
C SER A 292 17.83 4.23 9.05
N ALA A 293 17.09 4.62 8.00
CA ALA A 293 17.41 5.78 7.20
C ALA A 293 16.35 6.87 7.43
N LEU A 294 16.79 8.12 7.52
CA LEU A 294 15.93 9.29 7.74
C LEU A 294 16.30 10.39 6.75
N HIS A 295 15.27 11.04 6.19
CA HIS A 295 15.43 12.26 5.42
C HIS A 295 15.13 13.47 6.31
N VAL A 296 16.14 14.31 6.52
CA VAL A 296 16.12 15.44 7.44
C VAL A 296 16.26 16.75 6.68
N TYR A 297 15.24 17.60 6.78
CA TYR A 297 15.29 18.96 6.24
C TYR A 297 15.81 19.95 7.29
N VAL A 298 16.81 20.72 6.89
CA VAL A 298 17.44 21.77 7.69
C VAL A 298 17.61 23.05 6.87
N GLU A 299 17.77 24.18 7.56
CA GLU A 299 17.99 25.47 6.90
C GLU A 299 19.31 25.53 6.11
N ASP A 300 20.35 24.83 6.57
CA ASP A 300 21.67 24.75 5.91
C ASP A 300 22.23 23.32 6.01
N ALA A 301 22.09 22.55 4.93
CA ALA A 301 22.54 21.17 4.84
C ALA A 301 24.06 21.05 5.00
N ASP A 302 24.84 21.95 4.42
CA ASP A 302 26.30 21.94 4.49
C ASP A 302 26.78 22.15 5.94
N ALA A 303 26.18 23.08 6.68
CA ALA A 303 26.49 23.32 8.08
C ALA A 303 26.09 22.13 8.97
N ALA A 304 24.90 21.56 8.75
CA ALA A 304 24.43 20.40 9.49
C ALA A 304 25.32 19.17 9.26
N ILE A 305 25.72 18.89 8.01
CA ILE A 305 26.63 17.78 7.68
C ILE A 305 27.99 17.97 8.35
N ARG A 306 28.59 19.16 8.29
CA ARG A 306 29.86 19.44 8.99
C ARG A 306 29.75 19.20 10.49
N LYS A 307 28.63 19.61 11.10
CA LYS A 307 28.37 19.42 12.53
C LYS A 307 28.20 17.94 12.88
N ALA A 308 27.46 17.19 12.08
CA ALA A 308 27.29 15.75 12.25
C ALA A 308 28.63 14.99 12.16
N VAL A 309 29.47 15.32 11.16
CA VAL A 309 30.82 14.74 11.02
C VAL A 309 31.71 15.09 12.22
N ALA A 310 31.67 16.34 12.69
CA ALA A 310 32.40 16.75 13.89
C ALA A 310 31.92 16.03 15.16
N ALA A 311 30.67 15.57 15.19
CA ALA A 311 30.08 14.78 16.26
C ALA A 311 30.33 13.26 16.11
N GLY A 312 31.09 12.83 15.10
CA GLY A 312 31.52 11.44 14.91
C GLY A 312 30.78 10.67 13.82
N ALA A 313 29.92 11.32 13.03
CA ALA A 313 29.34 10.67 11.85
C ALA A 313 30.38 10.48 10.74
N THR A 314 30.23 9.41 9.96
CA THR A 314 30.97 9.18 8.73
C THR A 314 30.27 9.87 7.57
N LEU A 315 30.99 10.65 6.76
CA LEU A 315 30.44 11.25 5.55
C LEU A 315 30.22 10.17 4.47
N VAL A 316 28.99 10.05 3.98
CA VAL A 316 28.60 9.06 2.96
C VAL A 316 28.45 9.71 1.58
N ASP A 317 27.88 10.91 1.54
CA ASP A 317 27.78 11.76 0.35
C ASP A 317 28.07 13.21 0.72
N GLU A 318 28.98 13.82 -0.03
CA GLU A 318 29.21 15.27 0.02
C GLU A 318 27.90 16.00 -0.34
N PRO A 319 27.57 17.11 0.32
CA PRO A 319 26.44 17.91 -0.10
C PRO A 319 26.64 18.36 -1.55
N VAL A 320 25.67 18.06 -2.41
CA VAL A 320 25.63 18.45 -3.82
C VAL A 320 24.29 19.11 -4.15
N ASP A 321 24.31 19.98 -5.16
CA ASP A 321 23.08 20.48 -5.74
C ASP A 321 22.46 19.39 -6.60
N GLN A 322 21.22 19.04 -6.29
CA GLN A 322 20.46 18.00 -6.96
C GLN A 322 19.62 18.59 -8.09
N ASP A 323 19.47 17.84 -9.18
CA ASP A 323 18.69 18.25 -10.36
C ASP A 323 17.19 18.42 -10.05
N TYR A 324 16.72 17.85 -8.94
CA TYR A 324 15.34 17.96 -8.46
C TYR A 324 15.13 19.13 -7.45
N GLY A 325 16.11 20.03 -7.33
CA GLY A 325 15.91 21.31 -6.63
C GLY A 325 16.23 21.30 -5.14
N GLU A 326 17.17 20.46 -4.72
CA GLU A 326 17.63 20.39 -3.32
C GLU A 326 19.14 20.52 -3.24
N ARG A 327 19.63 21.01 -2.10
CA ARG A 327 21.02 20.89 -1.69
C ARG A 327 21.06 19.76 -0.66
N SER A 328 21.63 18.61 -0.99
CA SER A 328 21.58 17.45 -0.09
C SER A 328 22.85 16.60 -0.12
N GLY A 329 23.13 15.95 1.01
CA GLY A 329 24.20 14.97 1.21
C GLY A 329 23.77 13.93 2.25
N ALA A 330 24.68 13.04 2.63
CA ALA A 330 24.37 11.95 3.55
C ALA A 330 25.50 11.68 4.54
N VAL A 331 25.13 11.35 5.78
CA VAL A 331 26.07 10.88 6.82
C VAL A 331 25.55 9.61 7.48
N GLU A 332 26.46 8.74 7.89
CA GLU A 332 26.17 7.57 8.72
C GLU A 332 26.60 7.86 10.15
N ASP A 333 25.68 7.71 11.11
CA ASP A 333 26.02 7.91 12.52
C ASP A 333 26.79 6.72 13.12
N PRO A 334 27.39 6.85 14.31
CA PRO A 334 28.15 5.76 14.94
C PRO A 334 27.35 4.48 15.22
N ALA A 335 26.01 4.52 15.15
CA ALA A 335 25.14 3.37 15.32
C ALA A 335 24.71 2.74 13.98
N GLY A 336 25.19 3.27 12.85
CA GLY A 336 24.90 2.77 11.51
C GLY A 336 23.58 3.28 10.92
N ASN A 337 22.94 4.32 11.51
CA ASN A 337 21.78 4.94 10.86
C ASN A 337 22.24 5.93 9.78
N LEU A 338 21.48 5.97 8.69
CA LEU A 338 21.75 6.85 7.56
C LEU A 338 20.89 8.10 7.63
N TRP A 339 21.52 9.27 7.55
CA TRP A 339 20.86 10.56 7.62
C TRP A 339 21.06 11.29 6.29
N TYR A 340 20.02 11.33 5.46
CA TYR A 340 19.96 12.20 4.29
C TYR A 340 19.64 13.61 4.78
N ILE A 341 20.56 14.55 4.62
CA ILE A 341 20.43 15.91 5.13
C ILE A 341 20.26 16.84 3.93
N ALA A 342 19.14 17.56 3.90
CA ALA A 342 18.76 18.37 2.77
C ALA A 342 18.27 19.78 3.15
N THR A 343 18.45 20.70 2.21
CA THR A 343 17.83 22.02 2.18
C THR A 343 17.15 22.16 0.82
N SER A 344 15.82 22.26 0.82
CA SER A 344 15.06 22.52 -0.40
C SER A 344 15.34 23.93 -0.91
N LYS A 345 15.49 24.08 -2.24
CA LYS A 345 15.68 25.38 -2.90
C LYS A 345 14.37 26.06 -3.27
N GLY A 346 13.24 25.52 -2.81
CA GLY A 346 11.91 26.08 -3.01
C GLY A 346 11.66 27.34 -2.17
N ALA A 347 10.39 27.66 -1.96
CA ALA A 347 9.98 28.81 -1.15
C ALA A 347 10.31 28.68 0.35
N SER A 348 10.68 27.48 0.80
CA SER A 348 11.03 27.11 2.17
C SER A 348 12.15 26.06 2.10
N TYR A 349 13.00 25.99 3.13
CA TYR A 349 14.05 24.95 3.23
C TYR A 349 13.47 23.52 3.32
N MET A 350 12.17 23.40 3.60
CA MET A 350 11.42 22.17 3.69
C MET A 350 10.21 22.21 2.73
N PRO A 351 10.01 21.19 1.88
CA PRO A 351 8.85 21.11 1.00
C PRO A 351 7.52 21.08 1.75
N LYS A 352 6.48 21.64 1.12
CA LYS A 352 5.14 21.69 1.73
C LYS A 352 4.57 20.29 1.89
N GLY A 353 4.18 19.94 3.12
CA GLY A 353 3.56 18.65 3.44
C GLY A 353 4.56 17.55 3.84
N LEU A 354 5.84 17.90 3.95
CA LEU A 354 6.86 17.11 4.64
C LEU A 354 7.16 17.70 6.02
N HIS A 355 7.90 16.95 6.83
CA HIS A 355 8.38 17.37 8.14
C HIS A 355 9.90 17.50 8.19
N ASN A 356 10.43 18.06 9.27
CA ASN A 356 11.87 18.19 9.46
C ASN A 356 12.56 16.82 9.48
N VAL A 357 11.87 15.75 9.87
CA VAL A 357 12.35 14.37 9.79
C VAL A 357 11.25 13.49 9.17
N ASN A 358 11.57 12.83 8.07
CA ASN A 358 10.72 11.87 7.37
C ASN A 358 11.40 10.49 7.36
N PRO A 359 10.67 9.41 7.69
CA PRO A 359 11.15 8.05 7.49
C PRO A 359 11.63 7.81 6.06
N TYR A 360 12.80 7.19 5.89
CA TYR A 360 13.30 6.75 4.58
C TYR A 360 13.55 5.24 4.60
N LEU A 361 13.02 4.52 3.61
CA LEU A 361 13.16 3.07 3.52
C LEU A 361 13.98 2.66 2.29
N HIS A 362 14.80 1.62 2.46
CA HIS A 362 15.54 0.96 1.38
C HIS A 362 15.01 -0.45 1.13
N PRO A 363 13.78 -0.61 0.60
CA PRO A 363 13.25 -1.94 0.34
C PRO A 363 14.00 -2.58 -0.83
N GLN A 364 14.16 -3.90 -0.80
CA GLN A 364 14.67 -4.64 -1.97
C GLN A 364 13.74 -4.46 -3.19
N ARG A 365 12.43 -4.29 -2.92
CA ARG A 365 11.37 -3.97 -3.89
C ARG A 365 10.34 -3.06 -3.24
N ALA A 366 10.09 -1.89 -3.81
CA ALA A 366 9.24 -0.87 -3.20
C ALA A 366 7.74 -1.19 -3.35
N GLU A 367 7.28 -1.63 -4.52
CA GLU A 367 5.83 -1.81 -4.80
C GLU A 367 5.12 -2.76 -3.81
N PRO A 368 5.71 -3.90 -3.40
CA PRO A 368 5.11 -4.76 -2.38
C PRO A 368 5.00 -4.10 -1.00
N LEU A 369 5.99 -3.28 -0.61
CA LEU A 369 5.95 -2.51 0.64
C LEU A 369 4.91 -1.39 0.56
N ILE A 370 4.85 -0.65 -0.54
CA ILE A 370 3.81 0.37 -0.81
C ILE A 370 2.42 -0.26 -0.70
N SER A 371 2.22 -1.46 -1.27
CA SER A 371 0.97 -2.21 -1.19
C SER A 371 0.63 -2.64 0.24
N PHE A 372 1.65 -3.00 1.04
CA PHE A 372 1.46 -3.25 2.47
C PHE A 372 1.00 -1.99 3.19
N LEU A 373 1.69 -0.84 3.03
CA LEU A 373 1.33 0.43 3.67
C LEU A 373 -0.11 0.87 3.32
N LYS A 374 -0.50 0.72 2.05
CA LYS A 374 -1.87 1.02 1.57
C LYS A 374 -2.92 0.16 2.29
N ARG A 375 -2.67 -1.14 2.44
CA ARG A 375 -3.63 -2.09 3.05
C ARG A 375 -3.65 -2.04 4.57
N ALA A 376 -2.49 -1.84 5.20
CA ALA A 376 -2.32 -1.89 6.65
C ALA A 376 -2.63 -0.53 7.32
N PHE A 377 -2.28 0.58 6.67
CA PHE A 377 -2.33 1.92 7.28
C PHE A 377 -3.11 2.94 6.46
N GLY A 378 -3.84 2.51 5.43
CA GLY A 378 -4.61 3.41 4.57
C GLY A 378 -3.76 4.42 3.79
N ALA A 379 -2.51 4.05 3.51
CA ALA A 379 -1.54 4.96 2.91
C ALA A 379 -1.95 5.43 1.49
N GLN A 380 -1.51 6.63 1.11
CA GLN A 380 -1.73 7.23 -0.20
C GLN A 380 -0.41 7.46 -0.91
N GLU A 381 -0.31 7.01 -2.15
CA GLU A 381 0.85 7.30 -3.00
C GLU A 381 0.75 8.76 -3.48
N ILE A 382 1.74 9.58 -3.12
CA ILE A 382 1.79 11.00 -3.48
C ILE A 382 2.55 11.16 -4.78
N MET A 383 3.73 10.57 -4.84
CA MET A 383 4.53 10.51 -6.05
C MET A 383 5.38 9.25 -6.06
N LYS A 384 5.78 8.85 -7.26
CA LYS A 384 6.68 7.73 -7.50
C LYS A 384 7.48 7.97 -8.76
N TYR A 385 8.80 7.97 -8.63
CA TYR A 385 9.72 8.05 -9.74
C TYR A 385 10.33 6.67 -10.03
N VAL A 386 9.99 6.15 -11.21
CA VAL A 386 10.41 4.82 -11.66
C VAL A 386 11.33 4.99 -12.86
N SER A 387 12.50 4.37 -12.83
CA SER A 387 13.39 4.32 -13.99
C SER A 387 12.81 3.44 -15.12
N PRO A 388 13.32 3.57 -16.36
CA PRO A 388 12.85 2.76 -17.48
C PRO A 388 12.95 1.24 -17.29
N ASP A 389 13.89 0.77 -16.46
CA ASP A 389 14.07 -0.64 -16.08
C ASP A 389 13.17 -1.09 -14.91
N GLY A 390 12.32 -0.20 -14.40
CA GLY A 390 11.27 -0.52 -13.42
C GLY A 390 11.69 -0.40 -11.96
N VAL A 391 12.87 0.17 -11.68
CA VAL A 391 13.36 0.42 -10.31
C VAL A 391 12.69 1.68 -9.77
N VAL A 392 12.16 1.59 -8.55
CA VAL A 392 11.63 2.77 -7.85
C VAL A 392 12.79 3.51 -7.20
N ASN A 393 13.24 4.59 -7.83
CA ASN A 393 14.34 5.41 -7.33
C ASN A 393 13.91 6.28 -6.14
N HIS A 394 12.67 6.78 -6.18
CA HIS A 394 12.08 7.56 -5.09
C HIS A 394 10.55 7.42 -5.10
N ALA A 395 9.95 7.30 -3.93
CA ALA A 395 8.51 7.33 -3.74
C ALA A 395 8.16 8.01 -2.42
N GLU A 396 7.07 8.78 -2.43
CA GLU A 396 6.52 9.43 -1.26
C GLU A 396 5.14 8.84 -0.97
N ILE A 397 5.02 8.20 0.19
CA ILE A 397 3.82 7.49 0.61
C ILE A 397 3.27 8.15 1.87
N ARG A 398 2.14 8.85 1.75
CA ARG A 398 1.48 9.53 2.86
C ARG A 398 0.75 8.52 3.75
N VAL A 399 0.99 8.61 5.05
CA VAL A 399 0.31 7.87 6.11
C VAL A 399 -0.18 8.89 7.15
N GLY A 400 -1.46 9.25 7.06
CA GLY A 400 -2.04 10.34 7.85
C GLY A 400 -1.36 11.69 7.60
N ASP A 401 -0.75 12.25 8.64
CA ASP A 401 0.00 13.50 8.57
C ASP A 401 1.46 13.32 8.13
N SER A 402 1.96 12.08 8.08
CA SER A 402 3.37 11.77 7.82
C SER A 402 3.59 11.32 6.38
N VAL A 403 4.81 11.49 5.87
CA VAL A 403 5.25 10.92 4.59
C VAL A 403 6.38 9.92 4.87
N VAL A 404 6.21 8.69 4.39
CA VAL A 404 7.24 7.66 4.36
C VAL A 404 7.86 7.69 2.97
N GLU A 405 9.13 8.06 2.92
CA GLU A 405 9.92 8.10 1.70
C GLU A 405 10.61 6.76 1.47
N MET A 406 10.89 6.40 0.23
CA MET A 406 11.67 5.20 -0.08
C MET A 406 12.30 5.23 -1.46
N GLY A 407 13.47 4.60 -1.56
CA GLY A 407 14.11 4.23 -2.82
C GLY A 407 14.64 2.81 -2.73
N GLU A 408 14.49 2.01 -3.78
CA GLU A 408 14.93 0.61 -3.75
C GLU A 408 16.43 0.49 -3.45
N ALA A 409 16.78 -0.50 -2.63
CA ALA A 409 18.16 -0.77 -2.23
C ALA A 409 19.05 -1.03 -3.46
N HIS A 410 20.17 -0.32 -3.57
CA HIS A 410 21.12 -0.44 -4.67
C HIS A 410 22.51 0.04 -4.27
N GLY A 411 23.55 -0.59 -4.83
CA GLY A 411 24.94 -0.18 -4.61
C GLY A 411 25.30 -0.13 -3.13
N LYS A 412 25.63 1.07 -2.63
CA LYS A 412 25.99 1.32 -1.23
C LYS A 412 24.78 1.46 -0.28
N TYR A 413 23.57 1.57 -0.82
CA TYR A 413 22.34 1.66 -0.03
C TYR A 413 21.72 0.27 0.08
N GLU A 414 22.10 -0.45 1.12
CA GLU A 414 21.62 -1.81 1.39
C GLU A 414 20.23 -1.80 2.04
N THR A 415 19.59 -2.98 2.07
CA THR A 415 18.29 -3.12 2.75
C THR A 415 18.43 -2.88 4.24
N MET A 416 17.62 -1.98 4.77
CA MET A 416 17.70 -1.53 6.16
C MET A 416 16.31 -1.56 6.81
N PRO A 417 15.92 -2.70 7.43
CA PRO A 417 14.64 -2.81 8.12
C PRO A 417 14.55 -1.82 9.27
N ALA A 418 13.48 -1.03 9.29
CA ALA A 418 13.29 0.06 10.23
C ALA A 418 12.27 -0.28 11.32
N MET A 419 12.26 0.52 12.38
CA MET A 419 11.25 0.48 13.42
C MET A 419 10.49 1.81 13.50
N PHE A 420 9.17 1.72 13.61
CA PHE A 420 8.28 2.88 13.67
C PHE A 420 7.31 2.77 14.84
N TYR A 421 7.01 3.92 15.43
CA TYR A 421 5.88 4.09 16.32
C TYR A 421 4.77 4.79 15.55
N VAL A 422 3.66 4.08 15.31
CA VAL A 422 2.56 4.52 14.47
C VAL A 422 1.35 4.86 15.33
N TYR A 423 1.06 6.15 15.50
CA TYR A 423 -0.15 6.57 16.21
C TYR A 423 -1.39 6.44 15.34
N VAL A 424 -2.39 5.74 15.86
CA VAL A 424 -3.65 5.46 15.21
C VAL A 424 -4.80 5.76 16.17
N PRO A 425 -5.99 6.08 15.68
CA PRO A 425 -7.14 6.26 16.54
C PRO A 425 -7.63 4.93 17.17
N ASN A 426 -7.27 3.78 16.58
CA ASN A 426 -7.71 2.46 17.03
C ASN A 426 -6.64 1.39 16.79
N VAL A 427 -5.97 0.94 17.86
CA VAL A 427 -4.92 -0.07 17.81
C VAL A 427 -5.44 -1.40 17.27
N GLU A 428 -6.57 -1.90 17.78
CA GLU A 428 -7.12 -3.20 17.39
C GLU A 428 -7.36 -3.27 15.89
N ALA A 429 -8.00 -2.23 15.35
CA ALA A 429 -8.41 -2.24 13.96
C ALA A 429 -7.20 -2.22 13.02
N VAL A 430 -6.23 -1.33 13.27
CA VAL A 430 -5.02 -1.24 12.44
C VAL A 430 -4.12 -2.48 12.63
N TYR A 431 -4.06 -3.04 13.84
CA TYR A 431 -3.36 -4.30 14.09
C TYR A 431 -3.95 -5.44 13.25
N GLN A 432 -5.28 -5.59 13.23
CA GLN A 432 -5.95 -6.61 12.40
C GLN A 432 -5.77 -6.34 10.89
N GLN A 433 -5.80 -5.08 10.45
CA GLN A 433 -5.52 -4.72 9.06
C GLN A 433 -4.08 -5.10 8.67
N ALA A 434 -3.10 -4.83 9.53
CA ALA A 434 -1.71 -5.19 9.28
C ALA A 434 -1.51 -6.71 9.19
N LEU A 435 -2.17 -7.49 10.05
CA LEU A 435 -2.21 -8.95 9.97
C LEU A 435 -2.83 -9.43 8.65
N ALA A 436 -3.98 -8.88 8.27
CA ALA A 436 -4.64 -9.20 7.00
C ALA A 436 -3.79 -8.79 5.78
N ALA A 437 -2.96 -7.75 5.91
CA ALA A 437 -2.00 -7.34 4.90
C ALA A 437 -0.73 -8.22 4.86
N GLY A 438 -0.61 -9.20 5.76
CA GLY A 438 0.43 -10.22 5.78
C GLY A 438 1.56 -9.98 6.79
N ALA A 439 1.40 -9.04 7.72
CA ALA A 439 2.35 -8.87 8.82
C ALA A 439 2.24 -10.00 9.86
N LYS A 440 3.31 -10.23 10.61
CA LYS A 440 3.37 -11.17 11.73
C LYS A 440 3.26 -10.41 13.05
N SER A 441 2.36 -10.83 13.92
CA SER A 441 2.32 -10.29 15.29
C SER A 441 3.54 -10.75 16.09
N PHE A 442 4.09 -9.83 16.89
CA PHE A 442 4.98 -10.17 17.99
C PHE A 442 4.56 -9.51 19.31
N GLN A 443 3.50 -8.70 19.31
CA GLN A 443 2.87 -8.18 20.51
C GLN A 443 1.39 -7.87 20.23
N GLU A 444 0.49 -8.49 20.99
CA GLU A 444 -0.95 -8.21 20.88
C GLU A 444 -1.34 -6.87 21.53
N PRO A 445 -2.48 -6.26 21.14
CA PRO A 445 -2.96 -5.01 21.71
C PRO A 445 -3.11 -5.06 23.24
N THR A 446 -2.33 -4.23 23.93
CA THR A 446 -2.35 -4.14 25.39
C THR A 446 -2.14 -2.69 25.86
N ASP A 447 -2.68 -2.36 27.03
CA ASP A 447 -2.43 -1.08 27.68
C ASP A 447 -1.05 -1.10 28.31
N GLN A 448 -0.32 -0.01 28.12
CA GLN A 448 1.05 0.14 28.58
C GLN A 448 1.10 1.02 29.82
N PRO A 449 2.07 0.78 30.72
CA PRO A 449 2.20 1.57 31.94
C PRO A 449 2.43 3.06 31.65
N TYR A 450 3.01 3.40 30.49
CA TYR A 450 3.33 4.75 30.04
C TYR A 450 2.18 5.49 29.31
N GLY A 451 0.96 4.97 29.37
CA GLY A 451 -0.24 5.72 28.95
C GLY A 451 -0.64 5.58 27.48
N ASP A 452 0.02 4.68 26.75
CA ASP A 452 -0.40 4.25 25.42
C ASP A 452 -1.06 2.88 25.49
N ARG A 453 -2.05 2.65 24.63
CA ARG A 453 -2.42 1.31 24.20
C ARG A 453 -1.60 1.00 22.97
N ASN A 454 -0.93 -0.16 22.89
CA ASN A 454 -0.22 -0.51 21.67
C ASN A 454 -0.18 -2.02 21.37
N ALA A 455 0.09 -2.32 20.11
CA ALA A 455 0.38 -3.65 19.56
C ALA A 455 1.62 -3.54 18.67
N ALA A 456 2.21 -4.67 18.30
CA ALA A 456 3.38 -4.65 17.43
C ALA A 456 3.39 -5.79 16.41
N VAL A 457 3.71 -5.43 15.17
CA VAL A 457 3.76 -6.34 14.03
C VAL A 457 5.05 -6.14 13.23
N GLN A 458 5.52 -7.22 12.62
CA GLN A 458 6.63 -7.20 11.66
C GLN A 458 6.08 -7.44 10.25
N ASP A 459 6.39 -6.55 9.30
CA ASP A 459 6.02 -6.76 7.91
C ASP A 459 6.92 -7.79 7.20
N ASN A 460 6.60 -8.12 5.95
CA ASN A 460 7.36 -9.11 5.18
C ASN A 460 8.74 -8.61 4.70
N PHE A 461 9.09 -7.35 4.97
CA PHE A 461 10.37 -6.73 4.64
C PHE A 461 11.26 -6.55 5.88
N GLY A 462 10.77 -7.00 7.04
CA GLY A 462 11.48 -6.98 8.30
C GLY A 462 11.22 -5.74 9.15
N ASN A 463 10.49 -4.73 8.64
CA ASN A 463 10.21 -3.52 9.41
C ASN A 463 9.25 -3.83 10.56
N LYS A 464 9.46 -3.17 11.69
CA LYS A 464 8.67 -3.33 12.90
C LYS A 464 7.78 -2.11 13.12
N TRP A 465 6.50 -2.34 13.30
CA TRP A 465 5.48 -1.31 13.44
C TRP A 465 4.82 -1.45 14.81
N TYR A 466 5.11 -0.52 15.72
CA TYR A 466 4.40 -0.38 16.99
C TYR A 466 3.18 0.48 16.76
N ILE A 467 2.01 -0.14 16.72
CA ILE A 467 0.73 0.51 16.45
C ILE A 467 0.16 0.97 17.78
N ALA A 468 -0.01 2.27 17.97
CA ALA A 468 -0.32 2.85 19.27
C ALA A 468 -1.48 3.85 19.23
N THR A 469 -2.20 3.96 20.34
CA THR A 469 -3.14 5.04 20.62
C THR A 469 -2.76 5.62 21.96
N HIS A 470 -2.55 6.93 22.02
CA HIS A 470 -2.38 7.60 23.30
C HIS A 470 -3.72 7.62 24.05
N ILE A 471 -3.76 7.04 25.26
CA ILE A 471 -5.01 6.86 26.02
C ILE A 471 -5.05 7.67 27.31
N ARG A 472 -3.89 8.07 27.87
CA ARG A 472 -3.81 8.96 29.03
C ARG A 472 -2.43 9.62 29.15
N ASP A 473 -2.41 10.86 29.63
CA ASP A 473 -1.18 11.48 30.09
C ASP A 473 -0.66 10.75 31.34
N MET A 474 0.67 10.64 31.44
CA MET A 474 1.32 10.22 32.67
C MET A 474 1.25 11.37 33.67
N GLN A 475 0.75 11.12 34.88
CA GLN A 475 0.94 12.06 35.98
C GLN A 475 2.45 12.11 36.27
N GLN A 476 3.01 13.32 36.20
CA GLN A 476 4.44 13.60 36.45
C GLN A 476 4.87 13.17 37.84
#